data_AF-A0A2P4QQM5-F1
#
_entry.id   AF-A0A2P4QQM5-F1
#
_cell.length_a   1.000
_cell.length_b   1.000
_cell.length_c   1.000
_cell.angle_alpha   90.00
_cell.angle_beta   90.00
_cell.angle_gamma   90.00
#
_symmetry.space_group_name_H-M   'P 1'
#
loop_
_entity.id
_entity.type
_entity.pdbx_description
1 polymer ?
#
loop_
_entity_poly.entity_id
_entity_poly.type
_entity_poly.pdbx_seq_one_letter_code
_entity_poly.pdbx_strand_id
1 'polypeptide(L)'
;MKLHPLSRNLRRNCFLIKLMQMNILIDCGLYTSYFLEFPPRDIIGSKAQQHASVSVEVSSNISDHSDHTSSSNDAILENKENDKKRLETPEFSSIDWNIIDFIFITNYNHMLALPYITEYTNFKGKIYATEPTVLFGR
;
A
#
# COMPACT_ATOMS: atom_id res chain seq x y z
N MET A 1 -14.61 10.95 -20.45
CA MET A 1 -14.22 10.09 -19.31
C MET A 1 -12.78 9.64 -19.54
N LYS A 2 -11.90 9.74 -18.54
CA LYS A 2 -10.53 9.20 -18.60
C LYS A 2 -10.33 8.23 -17.43
N LEU A 3 -9.75 7.07 -17.71
CA LEU A 3 -9.39 6.04 -16.74
C LEU A 3 -7.87 5.99 -16.63
N HIS A 4 -7.34 6.10 -15.42
CA HIS A 4 -5.90 6.08 -15.14
C HIS A 4 -5.59 4.95 -14.14
N PRO A 5 -4.88 3.90 -14.54
CA PRO A 5 -4.42 2.88 -13.60
C PRO A 5 -3.34 3.47 -12.68
N LEU A 6 -3.44 3.21 -11.38
CA LEU A 6 -2.49 3.70 -10.36
C LEU A 6 -1.41 2.67 -10.02
N SER A 7 -1.33 1.62 -10.82
CA SER A 7 -0.37 0.54 -10.69
C SER A 7 0.11 0.09 -12.06
N ARG A 8 1.39 -0.26 -12.14
CA ARG A 8 2.02 -0.87 -13.32
C ARG A 8 1.61 -2.33 -13.54
N ASN A 9 1.06 -2.99 -12.52
CA ASN A 9 0.59 -4.37 -12.59
C ASN A 9 -0.94 -4.38 -12.73
N LEU A 10 -1.44 -4.99 -13.81
CA LEU A 10 -2.87 -5.09 -14.15
C LEU A 10 -3.71 -5.90 -13.16
N ARG A 11 -3.07 -6.70 -12.30
CA ARG A 11 -3.78 -7.40 -11.21
C ARG A 11 -4.07 -6.50 -10.02
N ARG A 12 -3.49 -5.29 -9.96
CA ARG A 12 -3.76 -4.33 -8.90
C ARG A 12 -4.99 -3.51 -9.28
N ASN A 13 -6.08 -3.75 -8.57
CA ASN A 13 -7.34 -3.05 -8.77
C ASN A 13 -7.25 -1.70 -8.05
N CYS A 14 -6.74 -0.66 -8.72
CA CYS A 14 -6.74 0.70 -8.22
C CYS A 14 -6.73 1.67 -9.41
N PHE A 15 -7.85 2.37 -9.61
CA PHE A 15 -8.07 3.19 -10.80
C PHE A 15 -8.59 4.56 -10.45
N LEU A 16 -8.03 5.60 -11.06
CA LEU A 16 -8.58 6.95 -11.00
C LEU A 16 -9.42 7.23 -12.25
N ILE A 17 -10.71 7.51 -12.05
CA ILE A 17 -11.63 7.92 -13.09
C ILE A 17 -11.89 9.42 -12.97
N LYS A 18 -11.72 10.14 -14.08
CA LYS A 18 -12.11 11.55 -14.21
C LYS A 18 -13.39 11.67 -15.04
N LEU A 19 -14.48 12.08 -14.39
CA LEU A 19 -15.80 12.32 -14.99
C LEU A 19 -16.20 13.79 -14.81
N MET A 20 -16.14 14.58 -15.88
CA MET A 20 -16.46 16.02 -15.85
C MET A 20 -15.68 16.76 -14.75
N GLN A 21 -16.33 17.09 -13.63
CA GLN A 21 -15.78 17.78 -12.45
C GLN A 21 -15.58 16.84 -11.25
N MET A 22 -15.68 15.53 -11.43
CA MET A 22 -15.52 14.53 -10.38
C MET A 22 -14.27 13.69 -10.61
N ASN A 23 -13.50 13.47 -9.54
CA ASN A 23 -12.41 12.49 -9.49
C ASN A 23 -12.82 11.34 -8.57
N ILE A 24 -12.92 10.15 -9.16
CA ILE A 24 -13.41 8.96 -8.50
C ILE A 24 -12.27 7.95 -8.45
N LEU A 25 -11.93 7.48 -7.26
CA LEU A 25 -11.01 6.38 -7.07
C LEU A 25 -11.82 5.08 -6.98
N ILE A 26 -11.46 4.08 -7.77
CA ILE A 26 -11.98 2.71 -7.63
C ILE A 26 -10.89 1.88 -7.00
N ASP A 27 -11.21 1.28 -5.85
CA ASP A 27 -10.39 0.39 -5.05
C ASP A 27 -9.07 1.01 -4.52
N CYS A 28 -8.58 0.48 -3.41
CA CYS A 28 -7.35 0.91 -2.75
C CYS A 28 -6.64 -0.31 -2.12
N GLY A 29 -6.43 -1.34 -2.94
CA GLY A 29 -5.78 -2.57 -2.50
C GLY A 29 -4.29 -2.35 -2.18
N LEU A 30 -3.84 -2.99 -1.09
CA LEU A 30 -2.42 -3.18 -0.79
C LEU A 30 -2.00 -4.57 -1.21
N TYR A 31 -0.71 -4.77 -1.49
CA TYR A 31 -0.20 -6.08 -1.83
C TYR A 31 -0.08 -6.96 -0.58
N THR A 32 -0.91 -7.99 -0.47
CA THR A 32 -1.03 -8.80 0.75
C THR A 32 -0.25 -10.11 0.75
N SER A 33 0.54 -10.42 -0.28
CA SER A 33 1.28 -11.69 -0.30
C SER A 33 2.18 -11.85 0.94
N TYR A 34 2.65 -10.75 1.51
CA TYR A 34 3.43 -10.74 2.74
C TYR A 34 2.62 -11.15 3.98
N PHE A 35 1.30 -10.92 4.02
CA PHE A 35 0.47 -11.36 5.15
C PHE A 35 0.24 -12.88 5.15
N LEU A 36 0.26 -13.52 3.98
CA LEU A 36 0.15 -14.99 3.89
C LEU A 36 1.38 -15.70 4.45
N GLU A 37 2.53 -15.02 4.52
CA GLU A 37 3.73 -15.54 5.16
C GLU A 37 3.71 -15.41 6.69
N PHE A 38 2.68 -14.77 7.24
CA PHE A 38 2.40 -14.70 8.68
C PHE A 38 1.02 -15.32 8.94
N PRO A 39 0.92 -16.67 8.97
CA PRO A 39 -0.33 -17.31 9.38
C PRO A 39 -0.74 -16.78 10.77
N PRO A 40 -2.05 -16.60 11.04
CA PRO A 40 -2.52 -16.21 12.37
C PRO A 40 -1.86 -17.11 13.40
N ARG A 41 -1.08 -16.55 14.32
CA ARG A 41 -0.50 -17.35 15.41
C ARG A 41 -1.67 -17.85 16.25
N ASP A 42 -1.76 -19.16 16.42
CA ASP A 42 -2.76 -19.79 17.28
C ASP A 42 -2.76 -19.10 18.65
N ILE A 43 -3.88 -18.46 18.99
CA ILE A 43 -4.06 -17.68 20.23
C ILE A 43 -4.07 -18.60 21.48
N ILE A 44 -3.97 -19.91 21.31
CA ILE A 44 -3.87 -20.88 22.39
C ILE A 44 -2.41 -21.02 22.83
N GLY A 45 -2.02 -20.20 23.80
CA GLY A 45 -1.03 -20.61 24.80
C GLY A 45 0.40 -20.03 24.74
N SER A 46 0.70 -19.03 23.92
CA SER A 46 2.02 -18.37 23.97
C SER A 46 1.94 -16.94 24.52
N LYS A 47 2.81 -16.64 25.50
CA LYS A 47 2.97 -15.30 26.09
C LYS A 47 3.15 -14.26 24.97
N ALA A 48 2.42 -13.16 25.06
CA ALA A 48 2.47 -12.04 24.12
C ALA A 48 3.92 -11.63 23.82
N GLN A 49 4.41 -12.02 22.66
CA GLN A 49 5.72 -11.61 22.17
C GLN A 49 5.55 -10.23 21.53
N GLN A 50 6.20 -9.26 22.13
CA GLN A 50 6.10 -7.85 21.77
C GLN A 50 6.66 -7.56 20.37
N HIS A 51 5.89 -6.75 19.63
CA HIS A 51 6.26 -5.87 18.51
C HIS A 51 7.11 -6.47 17.36
N ALA A 52 6.44 -6.99 16.33
CA ALA A 52 6.97 -6.95 14.96
C ALA A 52 6.47 -5.65 14.30
N SER A 53 7.28 -4.60 14.32
CA SER A 53 6.97 -3.32 13.67
C SER A 53 7.11 -3.45 12.14
N VAL A 54 5.98 -3.46 11.43
CA VAL A 54 5.94 -3.33 9.96
C VAL A 54 6.22 -1.86 9.62
N SER A 55 7.27 -1.61 8.84
CA SER A 55 7.61 -0.26 8.36
C SER A 55 7.04 -0.07 6.96
N VAL A 56 6.22 0.96 6.76
CA VAL A 56 5.76 1.38 5.43
C VAL A 56 6.67 2.52 4.98
N GLU A 57 7.48 2.28 3.95
CA GLU A 57 8.32 3.32 3.36
C GLU A 57 7.63 3.84 2.08
N VAL A 58 7.23 5.11 2.12
CA VAL A 58 6.75 5.85 0.94
C VAL A 58 7.99 6.35 0.21
N SER A 59 8.25 5.83 -0.99
CA SER A 59 9.41 6.25 -1.78
C SER A 59 9.24 7.68 -2.29
N SER A 60 9.93 8.63 -1.65
CA SER A 60 10.19 9.97 -2.19
C SER A 60 11.56 9.95 -2.88
N ASN A 61 11.59 10.12 -4.19
CA ASN A 61 12.84 10.22 -4.96
C ASN A 61 13.55 11.53 -4.60
N ILE A 62 14.57 11.47 -3.75
CA ILE A 62 15.59 12.52 -3.64
C ILE A 62 16.85 11.97 -4.31
N SER A 63 17.19 12.59 -5.43
CA SER A 63 18.40 12.36 -6.20
C SER A 63 19.60 12.93 -5.45
N ASP A 64 20.64 12.13 -5.22
CA ASP A 64 21.99 12.65 -5.02
C ASP A 64 23.04 11.78 -5.74
N HIS A 65 23.87 12.49 -6.51
CA HIS A 65 24.90 12.02 -7.43
C HIS A 65 26.22 11.77 -6.69
N SER A 66 26.94 10.66 -6.98
CA SER A 66 28.42 10.60 -7.15
C SER A 66 28.99 9.16 -7.23
N ASP A 67 29.29 8.73 -8.45
CA ASP A 67 30.60 8.33 -9.00
C ASP A 67 31.69 7.54 -8.20
N HIS A 68 32.06 6.39 -8.80
CA HIS A 68 33.42 5.83 -9.05
C HIS A 68 34.17 4.88 -8.05
N THR A 69 34.36 3.65 -8.57
CA THR A 69 35.59 2.81 -8.67
C THR A 69 36.16 1.96 -7.51
N SER A 70 36.15 0.64 -7.79
CA SER A 70 37.26 -0.34 -7.74
C SER A 70 37.52 -1.24 -6.51
N SER A 71 37.80 -2.50 -6.86
CA SER A 71 38.72 -3.47 -6.24
C SER A 71 38.20 -4.44 -5.17
N SER A 72 38.19 -5.70 -5.61
CA SER A 72 38.19 -7.00 -4.93
C SER A 72 38.93 -7.06 -3.58
N ASN A 73 38.32 -7.72 -2.58
CA ASN A 73 38.75 -9.02 -2.02
C ASN A 73 38.02 -9.31 -0.70
N ASP A 74 37.36 -10.47 -0.67
CA ASP A 74 37.18 -11.37 0.47
C ASP A 74 36.92 -10.79 1.86
N ALA A 75 35.66 -10.47 2.10
CA ALA A 75 35.00 -10.90 3.33
C ALA A 75 33.56 -11.25 2.96
N ILE A 76 33.19 -12.53 3.13
CA ILE A 76 31.79 -12.97 3.14
C ILE A 76 31.17 -12.32 4.38
N LEU A 77 30.79 -11.06 4.23
CA LEU A 77 29.86 -10.40 5.13
C LEU A 77 28.51 -10.94 4.68
N GLU A 78 28.04 -11.99 5.36
CA GLU A 78 26.62 -12.34 5.36
C GLU A 78 25.87 -11.09 5.82
N ASN A 79 25.49 -10.26 4.85
CA ASN A 79 24.53 -9.20 5.04
C ASN A 79 23.22 -9.92 5.40
N LYS A 80 23.01 -10.10 6.71
CA LYS A 80 21.67 -10.14 7.30
C LYS A 80 21.04 -8.78 7.00
N GLU A 81 20.70 -8.57 5.75
CA GLU A 81 19.76 -7.56 5.33
C GLU A 81 18.49 -7.89 6.09
N ASN A 82 18.21 -7.10 7.13
CA ASN A 82 17.02 -7.23 7.95
C ASN A 82 15.85 -7.54 7.02
N ASP A 83 15.21 -8.71 7.20
CA ASP A 83 13.99 -9.16 6.53
C ASP A 83 12.81 -8.20 6.83
N LYS A 84 12.94 -6.93 6.48
CA LYS A 84 11.85 -5.96 6.46
C LYS A 84 11.09 -6.22 5.16
N LYS A 85 10.09 -7.09 5.25
CA LYS A 85 9.07 -7.23 4.19
C LYS A 85 8.39 -5.87 4.01
N ARG A 86 8.70 -5.20 2.90
CA ARG A 86 8.17 -3.88 2.54
C ARG A 86 6.80 -4.05 1.88
N LEU A 87 5.80 -3.37 2.40
CA LEU A 87 4.46 -3.36 1.82
C LEU A 87 4.46 -2.49 0.55
N GLU A 88 4.30 -3.08 -0.63
CA GLU A 88 4.13 -2.31 -1.86
C GLU A 88 2.75 -1.65 -1.87
N THR A 89 2.74 -0.31 -1.85
CA THR A 89 1.55 0.50 -2.07
C THR A 89 1.40 0.79 -3.58
N PRO A 90 0.17 1.05 -4.08
CA PRO A 90 0.00 1.74 -5.35
C PRO A 90 0.76 3.08 -5.36
N GLU A 91 0.89 3.72 -6.53
CA GLU A 91 1.66 4.96 -6.71
C GLU A 91 0.90 6.19 -6.16
N PHE A 92 0.51 6.12 -4.88
CA PHE A 92 -0.27 7.09 -4.12
C PHE A 92 0.42 8.44 -3.96
N SER A 93 1.74 8.49 -4.07
CA SER A 93 2.54 9.72 -4.03
C SER A 93 2.22 10.67 -5.18
N SER A 94 1.68 10.16 -6.28
CA SER A 94 1.31 10.97 -7.46
C SER A 94 -0.11 11.55 -7.40
N ILE A 95 -0.89 11.19 -6.37
CA ILE A 95 -2.31 11.55 -6.27
C ILE A 95 -2.47 12.75 -5.33
N ASP A 96 -3.12 13.81 -5.82
CA ASP A 96 -3.65 14.85 -4.94
C ASP A 96 -4.97 14.36 -4.32
N TRP A 97 -4.91 14.03 -3.03
CA TRP A 97 -6.06 13.49 -2.29
C TRP A 97 -7.16 14.52 -2.02
N ASN A 98 -6.87 15.82 -2.12
CA ASN A 98 -7.86 16.88 -1.89
C ASN A 98 -8.93 16.92 -2.98
N ILE A 99 -8.58 16.51 -4.20
CA ILE A 99 -9.47 16.59 -5.36
C ILE A 99 -10.31 15.32 -5.55
N ILE A 100 -10.07 14.26 -4.76
CA ILE A 100 -10.80 13.00 -4.85
C ILE A 100 -12.13 13.14 -4.12
N ASP A 101 -13.23 13.08 -4.88
CA ASP A 101 -14.58 13.25 -4.35
C ASP A 101 -15.11 11.95 -3.76
N PHE A 102 -14.81 10.82 -4.42
CA PHE A 102 -15.37 9.52 -4.09
C PHE A 102 -14.34 8.40 -4.18
N ILE A 103 -14.44 7.45 -3.25
CA ILE A 103 -13.76 6.16 -3.32
C ILE A 103 -14.82 5.07 -3.37
N PHE A 104 -14.82 4.22 -4.40
CA PHE A 104 -15.65 3.03 -4.47
C PHE A 104 -14.82 1.78 -4.17
N ILE A 105 -15.27 0.96 -3.23
CA ILE A 105 -14.64 -0.33 -2.94
C ILE A 105 -15.50 -1.45 -3.53
N THR A 106 -14.92 -2.19 -4.47
CA THR A 106 -15.59 -3.27 -5.21
C THR A 106 -15.53 -4.61 -4.48
N ASN A 107 -14.48 -4.83 -3.68
CA ASN A 107 -14.24 -6.08 -2.95
C ASN A 107 -13.57 -5.78 -1.60
N TYR A 108 -13.84 -6.61 -0.59
CA TYR A 108 -13.31 -6.40 0.76
C TYR A 108 -11.78 -6.47 0.82
N ASN A 109 -11.14 -7.24 -0.07
CA ASN A 109 -9.67 -7.31 -0.14
C ASN A 109 -9.02 -6.01 -0.64
N HIS A 110 -9.79 -5.10 -1.25
CA HIS A 110 -9.28 -3.87 -1.85
C HIS A 110 -9.44 -2.63 -0.97
N MET A 111 -9.71 -2.81 0.33
CA MET A 111 -9.88 -1.68 1.26
C MET A 111 -8.68 -1.43 2.18
N LEU A 112 -7.60 -2.21 2.03
CA LEU A 112 -6.51 -2.25 3.00
C LEU A 112 -5.71 -0.96 3.10
N ALA A 113 -5.71 -0.12 2.05
CA ALA A 113 -5.10 1.20 2.13
C ALA A 113 -6.03 2.27 2.74
N LEU A 114 -7.32 1.97 3.00
CA LEU A 114 -8.25 2.97 3.52
C LEU A 114 -7.76 3.63 4.82
N PRO A 115 -7.27 2.90 5.84
CA PRO A 115 -6.80 3.54 7.06
C PRO A 115 -5.71 4.57 6.80
N TYR A 116 -4.75 4.23 5.92
CA TYR A 116 -3.71 5.17 5.50
C TYR A 116 -4.30 6.40 4.79
N ILE A 117 -5.20 6.18 3.84
CA ILE A 117 -5.84 7.27 3.08
C ILE A 117 -6.63 8.19 4.02
N THR A 118 -7.39 7.65 4.96
CA THR A 118 -8.27 8.45 5.84
C THR A 118 -7.52 9.17 6.96
N GLU A 119 -6.42 8.60 7.45
CA GLU A 119 -5.70 9.15 8.61
C GLU A 119 -4.47 9.97 8.23
N TYR A 120 -3.79 9.63 7.13
CA TYR A 120 -2.48 10.19 6.78
C TYR A 120 -2.46 10.96 5.46
N THR A 121 -3.62 11.13 4.80
CA THR A 121 -3.75 11.98 3.62
C THR A 121 -4.79 13.08 3.84
N ASN A 122 -4.89 14.01 2.89
CA ASN A 122 -5.89 15.08 2.95
C ASN A 122 -7.23 14.70 2.29
N PHE A 123 -7.51 13.41 2.11
CA PHE A 123 -8.79 12.97 1.56
C PHE A 123 -9.98 13.45 2.42
N LYS A 124 -10.96 14.11 1.79
CA LYS A 124 -12.21 14.60 2.43
C LYS A 124 -13.48 14.12 1.71
N GLY A 125 -13.33 13.30 0.69
CA GLY A 125 -14.45 12.75 -0.07
C GLY A 125 -15.25 11.69 0.69
N LYS A 126 -16.18 11.03 0.00
CA LYS A 126 -16.99 9.94 0.57
C LYS A 126 -16.50 8.58 0.08
N ILE A 127 -16.52 7.60 0.97
CA ILE A 127 -16.22 6.21 0.66
C ILE A 127 -17.53 5.45 0.55
N TYR A 128 -17.72 4.72 -0.55
CA TYR A 128 -18.87 3.88 -0.79
C TYR A 128 -18.44 2.42 -0.96
N ALA A 129 -19.15 1.54 -0.28
CA ALA A 129 -18.99 0.11 -0.34
C ALA A 129 -20.35 -0.54 -0.08
N THR A 130 -20.54 -1.77 -0.55
CA THR A 130 -21.73 -2.54 -0.17
C THR A 130 -21.60 -3.05 1.26
N GLU A 131 -22.72 -3.33 1.94
CA GLU A 131 -22.70 -3.89 3.29
C GLU A 131 -21.85 -5.16 3.41
N PRO A 132 -21.95 -6.17 2.50
CA PRO A 132 -21.04 -7.32 2.54
C PRO A 132 -19.56 -6.93 2.44
N THR A 133 -19.22 -5.98 1.56
CA THR A 133 -17.84 -5.48 1.43
C THR A 133 -17.33 -4.95 2.75
N VAL A 134 -18.13 -4.15 3.47
CA VAL A 134 -17.76 -3.58 4.77
C VAL A 134 -17.65 -4.66 5.85
N LEU A 135 -18.59 -5.61 5.89
CA LEU A 135 -18.63 -6.67 6.89
C LEU A 135 -17.42 -7.59 6.82
N PHE A 136 -17.00 -7.98 5.61
CA PHE A 136 -15.85 -8.87 5.40
C PHE A 136 -14.49 -8.17 5.47
N GLY A 137 -14.45 -6.84 5.32
CA GLY A 137 -13.19 -6.09 5.37
C GLY A 137 -12.85 -5.51 6.74
N ARG A 138 -13.78 -5.59 7.70
CA ARG A 138 -13.57 -5.21 9.09
C ARG A 138 -12.85 -6.31 9.86
#